data_AF-A0A484HCV9-F1
#
_entry.id   AF-A0A484HCV9-F1
#
_cell.length_a   1.000
_cell.length_b   1.000
_cell.length_c   1.000
_cell.angle_alpha   90.00
_cell.angle_beta   90.00
_cell.angle_gamma   90.00
#
_symmetry.space_group_name_H-M   'P 1'
#
loop_
_entity.id
_entity.type
_entity.pdbx_description
1 polymer ?
#
loop_
_entity_poly.entity_id
_entity_poly.type
_entity_poly.pdbx_seq_one_letter_code
_entity_poly.pdbx_strand_id
1 'polypeptide(L)' 'MISPGSLPNTVTVERMKAGCRVARNQILVQTLKDYGLAEHMGMGIRNKIIKGMLEFNGKEPLFIADEYQLRVVIQK' A
#
# COMPACT_ATOMS: atom_id res chain seq x y z
N MET A 1 -7.08 1.29 9.25
CA MET A 1 -7.90 1.42 8.02
C MET A 1 -8.15 0.03 7.45
N ILE A 2 -9.33 -0.24 6.92
CA ILE A 2 -9.69 -1.51 6.27
C ILE A 2 -10.09 -1.20 4.83
N SER A 3 -9.49 -1.90 3.87
CA SER A 3 -9.88 -1.86 2.46
C SER A 3 -10.53 -3.19 2.10
N PRO A 4 -11.74 -3.18 1.48
CA PRO A 4 -12.40 -4.40 1.05
C PRO A 4 -11.71 -5.01 -0.18
N GLY A 5 -11.74 -6.34 -0.24
CA GLY A 5 -11.12 -7.19 -1.25
C GLY A 5 -9.69 -7.60 -0.89
N SER A 6 -9.32 -8.80 -1.32
CA SER A 6 -7.97 -9.35 -1.19
C SER A 6 -6.95 -8.67 -2.09
N LEU A 7 -5.67 -8.95 -1.82
CA LEU A 7 -4.57 -8.54 -2.68
C LEU A 7 -4.71 -9.21 -4.06
N PRO A 8 -4.54 -8.46 -5.16
CA PRO A 8 -4.70 -9.02 -6.50
C PRO A 8 -3.60 -10.02 -6.84
N ASN A 9 -3.96 -11.08 -7.56
CA ASN A 9 -3.04 -12.06 -8.13
C ASN A 9 -2.09 -12.67 -7.05
N THR A 10 -0.82 -12.86 -7.39
CA THR A 10 0.23 -13.40 -6.50
C THR A 10 0.92 -12.30 -5.67
N VAL A 11 0.23 -11.19 -5.37
CA VAL A 11 0.80 -10.12 -4.55
C VAL A 11 0.69 -10.50 -3.08
N THR A 12 1.83 -10.70 -2.42
CA THR A 12 1.91 -10.87 -0.97
C THR A 12 2.17 -9.53 -0.27
N VAL A 13 1.93 -9.48 1.04
CA VAL A 13 2.29 -8.32 1.87
C VAL A 13 3.76 -7.97 1.72
N GLU A 14 4.65 -8.97 1.68
CA GLU A 14 6.09 -8.76 1.50
C GLU A 14 6.42 -8.09 0.16
N ARG A 15 5.82 -8.57 -0.94
CA ARG A 15 6.01 -7.95 -2.26
C ARG A 15 5.45 -6.53 -2.31
N MET A 16 4.32 -6.29 -1.64
CA MET A 16 3.75 -4.97 -1.49
C MET A 16 4.72 -4.02 -0.78
N LYS A 17 5.31 -4.46 0.34
CA LYS A 17 6.34 -3.70 1.09
C LYS A 17 7.61 -3.47 0.26
N ALA A 18 8.01 -4.44 -0.57
CA ALA A 18 9.17 -4.33 -1.44
C ALA A 18 8.99 -3.33 -2.59
N GLY A 19 7.74 -2.94 -2.91
CA GLY A 19 7.42 -1.98 -3.95
C GLY A 19 6.72 -2.60 -5.16
N CYS A 20 5.61 -3.29 -4.91
CA CYS A 20 4.80 -3.90 -5.97
C CYS A 20 4.19 -2.84 -6.91
N ARG A 21 4.16 -3.15 -8.22
CA ARG A 21 3.59 -2.30 -9.28
C ARG A 21 2.35 -2.92 -9.92
N VAL A 22 1.50 -3.54 -9.10
CA VAL A 22 0.25 -4.15 -9.55
C VAL A 22 -0.91 -3.39 -8.90
N ALA A 23 -1.80 -2.88 -9.73
CA ALA A 23 -3.04 -2.26 -9.29
C ALA A 23 -4.23 -3.15 -9.69
N ARG A 24 -5.25 -3.20 -8.83
CA ARG A 24 -6.54 -3.85 -9.15
C ARG A 24 -7.23 -3.18 -10.34
N ASN A 25 -7.13 -1.86 -10.43
CA ASN A 25 -7.73 -1.07 -11.50
C ASN A 25 -6.70 -0.08 -12.04
N GLN A 26 -6.24 -0.32 -13.27
CA GLN A 26 -5.24 0.52 -13.94
C GLN A 26 -5.78 1.90 -14.32
N ILE A 27 -7.06 1.97 -14.72
CA ILE A 27 -7.70 3.23 -15.13
C ILE A 27 -7.74 4.18 -13.93
N LEU A 28 -8.20 3.70 -12.76
CA LEU A 28 -8.25 4.54 -11.56
C LEU A 28 -6.87 5.06 -11.13
N VAL A 29 -5.85 4.21 -11.17
CA VAL A 29 -4.48 4.65 -10.83
C VAL A 29 -3.97 5.69 -11.81
N GLN A 30 -4.24 5.50 -13.11
CA GLN A 30 -3.84 6.47 -14.13
C GLN A 30 -4.57 7.80 -13.94
N THR A 31 -5.89 7.77 -13.74
CA THR A 31 -6.68 8.97 -13.44
C THR A 31 -6.13 9.71 -12.22
N LEU A 32 -5.89 9.02 -11.10
CA LEU A 32 -5.33 9.66 -9.90
C LEU A 32 -3.95 10.28 -10.14
N LYS A 33 -3.14 9.66 -11.00
CA LYS A 33 -1.84 10.20 -11.41
C LYS A 33 -1.99 11.44 -12.28
N ASP A 34 -2.94 11.45 -13.21
CA ASP A 34 -3.21 12.59 -14.08
C ASP A 34 -3.68 13.82 -13.26
N TYR A 35 -4.40 13.58 -12.16
CA TYR A 35 -4.77 14.63 -11.18
C TYR A 35 -3.66 14.98 -10.18
N GLY A 36 -2.48 14.36 -10.26
CA GLY A 36 -1.37 14.61 -9.32
C GLY A 36 -1.60 14.08 -7.90
N LEU A 37 -2.63 13.26 -7.69
CA LEU A 37 -2.98 12.68 -6.39
C LEU A 37 -2.21 11.39 -6.08
N ALA A 38 -1.68 10.74 -7.10
CA ALA A 38 -0.87 9.53 -6.99
C ALA A 38 0.48 9.69 -7.70
N GLU A 39 1.53 9.17 -7.07
CA GLU A 39 2.89 9.15 -7.64
C GLU A 39 3.17 7.83 -8.37
N HIS A 40 4.45 7.61 -8.72
CA HIS A 40 4.92 6.36 -9.30
C HIS A 40 4.58 5.14 -8.43
N MET A 41 4.03 4.11 -9.06
CA MET A 41 3.68 2.85 -8.40
C MET A 41 4.89 2.19 -7.72
N GLY A 42 4.62 1.54 -6.59
CA GLY A 42 5.62 0.85 -5.77
C GLY A 42 6.36 1.73 -4.77
N MET A 43 6.16 3.05 -4.77
CA MET A 43 6.84 3.95 -3.82
C MET A 43 5.98 4.36 -2.63
N GLY A 44 4.65 4.42 -2.77
CA GLY A 44 3.78 4.93 -1.71
C GLY A 44 3.91 4.17 -0.37
N ILE A 45 3.80 2.85 -0.40
CA ILE A 45 3.87 2.04 0.83
C ILE A 45 5.30 2.01 1.40
N ARG A 46 6.30 1.69 0.56
CA ARG A 46 7.69 1.54 0.98
C ARG A 46 8.32 2.85 1.45
N ASN A 47 8.23 3.90 0.64
CA ASN A 47 9.01 5.13 0.84
C ASN A 47 8.23 6.21 1.59
N LYS A 48 6.90 6.15 1.67
CA LYS A 48 6.11 7.12 2.43
C LYS A 48 5.56 6.52 3.71
N ILE A 49 4.75 5.46 3.62
CA ILE A 49 4.08 4.94 4.82
C ILE A 49 5.08 4.28 5.78
N ILE A 50 5.85 3.29 5.30
CA ILE A 50 6.81 2.56 6.15
C ILE A 50 7.92 3.51 6.62
N LYS A 51 8.57 4.21 5.70
CA LYS A 51 9.65 5.14 6.04
C LYS A 51 9.18 6.27 6.96
N GLY A 52 8.04 6.91 6.67
CA GLY A 52 7.51 8.00 7.48
C GLY A 52 7.11 7.56 8.89
N MET A 53 6.60 6.33 9.04
CA MET A 53 6.32 5.75 10.36
C MET A 53 7.60 5.48 11.15
N LEU A 54 8.61 4.88 10.51
CA LEU A 54 9.91 4.67 11.14
C LEU A 54 10.55 6.00 11.58
N GLU A 55 10.44 7.06 10.78
CA GLU A 55 10.94 8.40 11.11
C GLU A 55 10.14 9.06 12.25
N PHE A 56 8.82 8.83 12.31
CA PHE A 56 7.94 9.47 13.29
C PHE A 56 7.97 8.79 14.67
N ASN A 57 7.93 7.45 14.71
CA ASN A 57 7.86 6.71 15.97
C ASN A 57 8.69 5.41 16.00
N GLY A 58 9.53 5.17 15.00
CA GLY A 58 10.42 4.01 14.97
C GLY A 58 9.73 2.66 14.76
N LYS A 59 8.42 2.64 14.47
CA LYS A 59 7.64 1.41 14.30
C LYS A 59 7.18 1.24 12.87
N GLU A 60 7.23 0.01 12.37
CA GLU A 60 6.65 -0.30 11.08
C GLU A 60 5.11 -0.45 11.18
N PRO A 61 4.33 0.05 10.22
CA PRO A 61 2.90 -0.26 10.12
C PRO A 61 2.66 -1.77 9.96
N LEU A 62 1.60 -2.28 10.59
CA LEU A 62 1.19 -3.67 10.46
C LEU A 62 0.19 -3.80 9.31
N PHE A 63 0.52 -4.67 8.35
CA PHE A 63 -0.33 -5.02 7.22
C PHE A 63 -0.84 -6.46 7.40
N ILE A 64 -2.16 -6.63 7.50
CA ILE A 64 -2.82 -7.92 7.63
C ILE A 64 -3.71 -8.07 6.40
N ALA A 65 -3.38 -9.03 5.54
CA ALA A 65 -4.17 -9.35 4.36
C ALA A 65 -4.80 -10.73 4.53
N ASP A 66 -6.08 -10.84 4.20
CA ASP A 66 -6.80 -12.10 4.09
C ASP A 66 -7.53 -12.18 2.74
N GLU A 67 -8.36 -13.20 2.55
CA GLU A 67 -9.09 -13.44 1.30
C GLU A 67 -10.16 -12.38 0.99
N TYR A 68 -10.54 -11.56 1.97
CA TYR A 68 -11.66 -10.63 1.89
C TYR A 68 -11.26 -9.16 2.09
N GLN A 69 -10.11 -8.89 2.72
CA GLN A 69 -9.71 -7.53 3.07
C GLN A 69 -8.20 -7.36 3.25
N LEU A 70 -7.78 -6.10 3.15
CA LEU A 70 -6.49 -5.61 3.62
C LEU A 70 -6.71 -4.65 4.79
N ARG A 71 -6.19 -5.00 5.97
CA ARG A 71 -6.15 -4.14 7.15
C ARG A 71 -4.76 -3.53 7.34
N VAL A 72 -4.74 -2.22 7.53
CA VAL A 72 -3.54 -1.43 7.85
C VAL A 72 -3.69 -0.84 9.25
N VAL A 73 -2.76 -1.18 10.14
CA VAL A 73 -2.71 -0.69 11.52
C VAL A 73 -1.49 0.19 11.70
N ILE A 74 -1.75 1.46 12.01
CA ILE A 74 -0.75 2.46 12.38
C ILE A 74 -0.58 2.37 13.90
N GLN A 75 0.62 2.03 14.33
CA GLN A 75 0.96 1.92 15.76
C GLN A 75 1.40 3.30 16.26
N LYS A 76 1.05 3.67 17.50
CA LYS A 76 1.52 4.93 18.11
C LYS A 76 2.92 4.76 18.68
#